data_AF-A0A954GM26-F1
#
_entry.id   AF-A0A954GM26-F1
#
_cell.length_a   1.000
_cell.length_b   1.000
_cell.length_c   1.000
_cell.angle_alpha   90.00
_cell.angle_beta   90.00
_cell.angle_gamma   90.00
#
_symmetry.space_group_name_H-M   'P 1'
#
loop_
_entity.id
_entity.type
_entity.pdbx_description
1 polymer ?
#
loop_
_entity_poly.entity_id
_entity_poly.type
_entity_poly.pdbx_seq_one_letter_code
_entity_poly.pdbx_strand_id
1 'polypeptide(L)'
;MSEAHTPRRFWMLAGAILCGLSVVTGAFAAHGLGPRMEKLYGNITKEVAGQEIPGPLKYLNDFKTAAEYQMTHGLALLAVGLFSRHRRSTCMQVAGWSFLLGIILFSGSLYVLVLTGITRLGAITPFGGVAFLVGWATFALAILTTKSTCTAPKGESTPSS
;
A
#
# COMPACT_ATOMS: atom_id res chain seq x y z
N MET A 1 12.12 -25.69 17.97
CA MET A 1 10.72 -25.28 17.75
C MET A 1 10.74 -23.90 17.14
N SER A 2 10.65 -23.81 15.80
CA SER A 2 10.74 -22.55 15.06
C SER A 2 9.42 -21.79 15.20
N GLU A 3 9.48 -20.58 15.74
CA GLU A 3 8.36 -19.64 15.83
C GLU A 3 7.70 -19.51 14.45
N ALA A 4 6.54 -20.15 14.27
CA ALA A 4 5.70 -19.92 13.11
C ALA A 4 5.27 -18.45 13.15
N HIS A 5 5.98 -17.58 12.44
CA HIS A 5 5.63 -16.17 12.29
C HIS A 5 4.17 -16.08 11.88
N THR A 6 3.31 -15.72 12.84
CA THR A 6 1.88 -15.65 12.58
C THR A 6 1.68 -14.55 11.53
N PRO A 7 1.04 -14.83 10.37
CA PRO A 7 0.96 -13.89 9.25
C PRO A 7 0.42 -12.51 9.66
N ARG A 8 -0.41 -12.45 10.71
CA ARG A 8 -0.82 -11.21 11.37
C ARG A 8 0.35 -10.27 11.73
N ARG A 9 1.32 -10.78 12.52
CA ARG A 9 2.42 -9.94 13.05
C ARG A 9 3.26 -9.39 11.90
N PHE A 10 3.47 -10.22 10.87
CA PHE A 10 4.17 -9.82 9.67
C PHE A 10 3.48 -8.63 8.98
N TRP A 11 2.17 -8.72 8.69
CA TRP A 11 1.45 -7.63 8.03
C TRP A 11 1.39 -6.35 8.86
N MET A 12 1.20 -6.48 10.18
CA MET A 12 1.21 -5.31 11.07
C MET A 12 2.58 -4.62 11.11
N LEU A 13 3.67 -5.39 11.20
CA LEU A 13 5.03 -4.83 11.20
C LEU A 13 5.36 -4.21 9.85
N ALA A 14 5.07 -4.90 8.76
CA ALA A 14 5.29 -4.39 7.41
C ALA A 14 4.52 -3.07 7.18
N GLY A 15 3.22 -3.04 7.53
CA GLY A 15 2.40 -1.84 7.43
C GLY A 15 2.95 -0.68 8.27
N ALA A 16 3.32 -0.93 9.53
CA ALA A 16 3.85 0.11 10.42
C ALA A 16 5.18 0.70 9.90
N ILE A 17 6.10 -0.16 9.46
CA ILE A 17 7.38 0.27 8.89
C ILE A 17 7.15 1.07 7.61
N LEU A 18 6.28 0.59 6.70
CA LEU A 18 6.00 1.27 5.44
C LEU A 18 5.28 2.61 5.65
N CYS A 19 4.35 2.71 6.61
CA CYS A 19 3.75 3.99 6.99
C CYS A 19 4.81 4.95 7.55
N GLY A 20 5.67 4.50 8.47
CA GLY A 20 6.75 5.33 9.01
C GLY A 20 7.70 5.83 7.94
N LEU A 21 8.11 4.96 7.02
CA LEU A 21 8.95 5.33 5.87
C LEU A 21 8.25 6.33 4.95
N SER A 22 6.93 6.22 4.77
CA SER A 22 6.16 7.18 3.98
C SER A 22 6.14 8.57 4.60
N VAL A 23 6.07 8.68 5.93
CA VAL A 23 6.19 9.98 6.61
C VAL A 23 7.57 10.59 6.35
N VAL A 24 8.63 9.79 6.44
CA VAL A 24 10.00 10.24 6.17
C VAL A 24 10.15 10.73 4.73
N THR A 25 9.67 9.96 3.74
CA THR A 25 9.74 10.37 2.33
C THR A 25 8.87 11.60 2.06
N GLY A 26 7.66 11.68 2.62
CA GLY A 26 6.79 12.85 2.51
C GLY A 26 7.42 14.14 3.07
N ALA A 27 8.02 14.07 4.26
CA ALA A 27 8.73 15.20 4.87
C ALA A 27 9.95 15.61 4.03
N PHE A 28 10.72 14.63 3.53
CA PHE A 28 11.85 14.88 2.64
C PHE A 28 11.41 15.57 1.33
N ALA A 29 10.28 15.17 0.75
CA ALA A 29 9.72 15.80 -0.44
C ALA A 29 9.33 17.27 -0.18
N ALA A 30 8.76 17.57 0.98
CA ALA A 30 8.30 18.91 1.34
C ALA A 30 9.44 19.88 1.65
N HIS A 31 10.54 19.41 2.25
CA HIS A 31 11.58 20.29 2.78
C HIS A 31 12.97 20.11 2.14
N GLY A 32 13.31 18.93 1.63
CA GLY A 32 14.67 18.60 1.18
C GLY A 32 14.82 18.43 -0.33
N LEU A 33 13.76 18.05 -1.03
CA LEU A 33 13.88 17.57 -2.41
C LEU A 33 13.88 18.69 -3.47
N GLY A 34 13.35 19.87 -3.16
CA GLY A 34 13.20 21.00 -4.10
C GLY A 34 14.48 21.37 -4.87
N PRO A 35 15.60 21.72 -4.18
CA PRO A 35 16.84 22.10 -4.87
C PRO A 35 17.41 21.00 -5.78
N ARG A 36 17.22 19.73 -5.42
CA ARG A 36 17.65 18.59 -6.24
C ARG A 36 16.80 18.46 -7.51
N MET A 37 15.51 18.73 -7.41
CA MET A 37 14.60 18.68 -8.56
C MET A 37 14.88 19.80 -9.55
N GLU A 38 15.17 21.00 -9.06
CA GLU A 38 15.61 22.12 -9.89
C GLU A 38 16.88 21.77 -10.67
N LYS A 39 17.88 21.20 -9.97
CA LYS A 39 19.14 20.79 -10.59
C LYS A 39 18.99 19.71 -11.67
N LEU A 40 18.12 18.72 -11.43
CA LEU A 40 17.95 17.57 -12.34
C LEU A 40 17.00 17.85 -13.49
N TYR A 41 15.98 18.68 -13.27
CA TYR A 41 14.84 18.81 -14.17
C TYR A 41 14.46 20.26 -14.51
N GLY A 42 15.18 21.28 -14.05
CA GLY A 42 14.85 22.70 -14.26
C GLY A 42 14.70 23.11 -15.73
N ASN A 43 15.39 22.41 -16.63
CA ASN A 43 15.33 22.66 -18.08
C ASN A 43 14.31 21.77 -18.82
N ILE A 44 13.50 20.99 -18.10
CA ILE A 44 12.53 20.06 -18.68
C ILE A 44 11.13 20.59 -18.40
N THR A 45 10.29 20.65 -19.43
CA THR A 45 8.84 20.83 -19.29
C THR A 45 8.13 19.52 -19.61
N LYS A 46 6.96 19.32 -19.01
CA LYS A 46 6.10 18.16 -19.25
C LYS A 46 4.68 18.63 -19.42
N GLU A 47 4.02 18.11 -20.46
CA GLU A 47 2.60 18.33 -20.66
C GLU A 47 1.82 17.34 -19.80
N VAL A 48 0.91 17.86 -18.99
CA VAL A 48 -0.05 17.07 -18.19
C VAL A 48 -1.43 17.65 -18.43
N ALA A 49 -2.34 16.82 -18.93
CA ALA A 49 -3.72 17.23 -19.27
C ALA A 49 -3.79 18.46 -20.20
N GLY A 50 -2.89 18.56 -21.18
CA GLY A 50 -2.87 19.69 -22.12
C GLY A 50 -2.21 20.96 -21.59
N GLN A 51 -1.75 20.99 -20.34
CA GLN A 51 -1.00 22.11 -19.77
C GLN A 51 0.48 21.75 -19.61
N GLU A 52 1.34 22.66 -20.05
CA GLU A 52 2.77 22.58 -19.76
C GLU A 52 3.02 22.95 -18.30
N ILE A 53 3.67 22.03 -17.58
CA ILE A 53 4.13 22.25 -16.21
C ILE A 53 5.65 22.08 -16.13
N PRO A 54 6.33 22.87 -15.27
CA PRO A 54 7.75 22.71 -15.00
C PRO A 54 8.09 21.30 -14.52
N GLY A 55 9.16 20.72 -15.05
CA GLY A 55 9.67 19.40 -14.69
C GLY A 55 9.86 19.22 -13.19
N PRO A 56 10.51 20.15 -12.45
CA PRO A 56 10.72 20.01 -11.02
C PRO A 56 9.40 19.86 -10.25
N LEU A 57 8.38 20.63 -10.62
CA LEU A 57 7.05 20.53 -10.01
C LEU A 57 6.39 19.19 -10.30
N LYS A 58 6.45 18.71 -11.55
CA LYS A 58 5.92 17.40 -11.91
C LYS A 58 6.59 16.29 -11.08
N TYR A 59 7.92 16.23 -11.06
CA TYR A 59 8.63 15.13 -10.38
C TYR A 59 8.53 15.22 -8.85
N LEU A 60 8.44 16.43 -8.27
CA LEU A 60 8.07 16.59 -6.86
C LEU A 60 6.69 16.00 -6.57
N ASN A 61 5.72 16.24 -7.47
CA ASN A 61 4.37 15.70 -7.32
C ASN A 61 4.33 14.17 -7.48
N ASP A 62 5.11 13.61 -8.41
CA ASP A 62 5.25 12.16 -8.57
C ASP A 62 5.83 11.52 -7.28
N PHE A 63 6.83 12.15 -6.65
CA PHE A 63 7.43 11.67 -5.40
C PHE A 63 6.43 11.73 -4.23
N LYS A 64 5.65 12.81 -4.14
CA LYS A 64 4.57 12.93 -3.14
C LYS A 64 3.49 11.88 -3.35
N THR A 65 3.08 11.64 -4.60
CA THR A 65 2.14 10.57 -4.97
C THR A 65 2.66 9.21 -4.52
N ALA A 66 3.94 8.92 -4.72
CA ALA A 66 4.57 7.69 -4.27
C ALA A 66 4.48 7.51 -2.74
N ALA A 67 4.77 8.57 -1.98
CA ALA A 67 4.64 8.58 -0.52
C ALA A 67 3.20 8.39 -0.05
N GLU A 68 2.25 9.09 -0.66
CA GLU A 68 0.83 8.97 -0.34
C GLU A 68 0.29 7.56 -0.61
N TYR A 69 0.62 6.98 -1.77
CA TYR A 69 0.23 5.61 -2.11
C TYR A 69 0.88 4.60 -1.17
N GLN A 70 2.13 4.81 -0.75
CA GLN A 70 2.79 3.98 0.24
C GLN A 70 2.11 4.08 1.61
N MET A 71 1.70 5.28 2.04
CA MET A 71 0.95 5.47 3.30
C MET A 71 -0.37 4.72 3.25
N THR A 72 -1.19 4.99 2.23
CA THR A 72 -2.54 4.44 2.08
C THR A 72 -2.52 2.91 2.08
N HIS A 73 -1.62 2.31 1.32
CA HIS A 73 -1.52 0.84 1.25
C HIS A 73 -0.75 0.24 2.44
N GLY A 74 0.12 1.00 3.10
CA GLY A 74 0.69 0.63 4.41
C GLY A 74 -0.38 0.54 5.50
N LEU A 75 -1.32 1.49 5.53
CA LEU A 75 -2.50 1.44 6.40
C LEU A 75 -3.41 0.25 6.04
N ALA A 76 -3.56 -0.05 4.75
CA ALA A 76 -4.28 -1.25 4.31
C ALA A 76 -3.58 -2.54 4.79
N LEU A 77 -2.25 -2.61 4.82
CA LEU A 77 -1.51 -3.74 5.41
C LEU A 77 -1.73 -3.86 6.92
N LEU A 78 -1.78 -2.75 7.66
CA LEU A 78 -2.17 -2.76 9.06
C LEU A 78 -3.59 -3.34 9.24
N ALA A 79 -4.53 -2.93 8.39
CA ALA A 79 -5.88 -3.46 8.38
C ALA A 79 -5.90 -4.97 8.06
N VAL A 80 -5.17 -5.43 7.04
CA VAL A 80 -5.00 -6.86 6.73
C VAL A 80 -4.53 -7.65 7.95
N GLY A 81 -3.52 -7.13 8.66
CA GLY A 81 -3.05 -7.72 9.92
C GLY A 81 -4.16 -7.79 10.98
N LEU A 82 -4.88 -6.67 11.20
CA LEU A 82 -5.94 -6.56 12.20
C LEU A 82 -7.11 -7.52 11.93
N PHE A 83 -7.56 -7.62 10.67
CA PHE A 83 -8.67 -8.48 10.26
C PHE A 83 -8.28 -9.97 10.11
N SER A 84 -6.98 -10.30 10.09
CA SER A 84 -6.48 -11.68 10.11
C SER A 84 -6.58 -12.38 11.49
N ARG A 85 -7.28 -11.78 12.47
CA ARG A 85 -7.26 -12.21 13.88
C ARG A 85 -7.91 -13.57 14.16
N HIS A 86 -8.85 -14.03 13.34
CA HIS A 86 -9.68 -15.21 13.66
C HIS A 86 -9.57 -16.39 12.68
N ARG A 87 -9.04 -16.23 11.45
CA ARG A 87 -8.81 -17.31 10.47
C ARG A 87 -7.68 -16.97 9.48
N ARG A 88 -6.96 -17.99 9.00
CA ARG A 88 -6.15 -17.88 7.77
C ARG A 88 -7.10 -17.83 6.57
N SER A 89 -7.30 -16.64 5.99
CA SER A 89 -8.04 -16.46 4.74
C SER A 89 -7.05 -16.29 3.59
N THR A 90 -7.14 -17.15 2.58
CA THR A 90 -6.32 -17.02 1.36
C THR A 90 -6.54 -15.67 0.69
N CYS A 91 -7.78 -15.16 0.67
CA CYS A 91 -8.08 -13.84 0.13
C CYS A 91 -7.37 -12.72 0.90
N MET A 92 -7.29 -12.84 2.24
CA MET A 92 -6.58 -11.87 3.08
C MET A 92 -5.05 -11.90 2.84
N GLN A 93 -4.49 -13.09 2.58
CA GLN A 93 -3.07 -13.22 2.22
C GLN A 93 -2.78 -12.65 0.84
N VAL A 94 -3.65 -12.90 -0.15
CA VAL A 94 -3.53 -12.29 -1.47
C VAL A 94 -3.60 -10.77 -1.36
N ALA A 95 -4.55 -10.24 -0.58
CA ALA A 95 -4.65 -8.79 -0.33
C ALA A 95 -3.33 -8.21 0.22
N GLY A 96 -2.77 -8.82 1.27
CA GLY A 96 -1.50 -8.39 1.85
C GLY A 96 -0.34 -8.39 0.86
N TRP A 97 -0.15 -9.48 0.12
CA TRP A 97 0.93 -9.56 -0.87
C TRP A 97 0.73 -8.61 -2.04
N SER A 98 -0.51 -8.45 -2.52
CA SER A 98 -0.87 -7.52 -3.58
C SER A 98 -0.59 -6.07 -3.19
N PHE A 99 -0.92 -5.65 -1.95
CA PHE A 99 -0.56 -4.33 -1.45
C PHE A 99 0.94 -4.14 -1.33
N LEU A 100 1.67 -5.12 -0.78
CA LEU A 100 3.11 -5.03 -0.64
C LEU A 100 3.84 -4.94 -1.99
N LEU A 101 3.46 -5.79 -2.94
CA LEU A 101 3.98 -5.74 -4.31
C LEU A 101 3.62 -4.43 -5.01
N GLY A 102 2.39 -3.95 -4.83
CA GLY A 102 1.97 -2.64 -5.32
C GLY A 102 2.85 -1.52 -4.79
N ILE A 103 3.17 -1.49 -3.48
CA ILE A 103 4.05 -0.47 -2.89
C ILE A 103 5.44 -0.52 -3.52
N ILE A 104 6.01 -1.72 -3.69
CA ILE A 104 7.35 -1.88 -4.27
C ILE A 104 7.36 -1.44 -5.74
N LEU A 105 6.39 -1.88 -6.55
CA LEU A 105 6.37 -1.64 -7.99
C LEU A 105 5.88 -0.23 -8.35
N PHE A 106 4.90 0.31 -7.63
CA PHE A 106 4.35 1.64 -7.87
C PHE A 106 5.15 2.72 -7.15
N SER A 107 5.12 2.73 -5.81
CA SER A 107 5.78 3.79 -5.03
C SER A 107 7.29 3.71 -5.14
N GLY A 108 7.86 2.50 -5.05
CA GLY A 108 9.29 2.28 -5.21
C GLY A 108 9.82 2.74 -6.57
N SER A 109 9.13 2.42 -7.67
CA SER A 109 9.56 2.86 -9.01
C SER A 109 9.54 4.38 -9.17
N LEU A 110 8.51 5.06 -8.64
CA LEU A 110 8.42 6.52 -8.67
C LEU A 110 9.52 7.19 -7.85
N TYR A 111 9.85 6.69 -6.65
CA TYR A 111 10.98 7.23 -5.89
C TYR A 111 12.29 7.11 -6.64
N VAL A 112 12.57 5.94 -7.22
CA VAL A 112 13.81 5.74 -7.98
C VAL A 112 13.82 6.63 -9.22
N LEU A 113 12.71 6.71 -9.96
CA LEU A 113 12.58 7.56 -11.14
C LEU A 113 12.89 9.02 -10.82
N VAL A 114 12.32 9.56 -9.75
CA VAL A 114 12.51 10.97 -9.35
C VAL A 114 13.92 11.22 -8.84
N LEU A 115 14.53 10.28 -8.12
CA LEU A 115 15.86 10.49 -7.55
C LEU A 115 17.00 10.30 -8.56
N THR A 116 16.77 9.50 -9.60
CA THR A 116 17.80 9.08 -10.57
C THR A 116 17.59 9.60 -11.98
N GLY A 117 16.38 10.03 -12.36
CA GLY A 117 16.05 10.42 -13.74
C GLY A 117 15.79 9.26 -14.70
N ILE A 118 15.81 8.01 -14.24
CA ILE A 118 15.61 6.84 -15.10
C ILE A 118 14.11 6.68 -15.42
N THR A 119 13.69 7.29 -16.54
CA THR A 119 12.28 7.34 -16.97
C THR A 119 11.69 5.98 -17.36
N ARG A 120 12.53 4.99 -17.73
CA ARG A 120 12.06 3.63 -18.09
C ARG A 120 11.35 2.93 -16.95
N LEU A 121 11.66 3.27 -15.70
CA LEU A 121 11.02 2.69 -14.52
C LEU A 121 9.54 3.08 -14.42
N GLY A 122 9.11 4.17 -15.06
CA GLY A 122 7.70 4.55 -15.14
C GLY A 122 6.83 3.53 -15.88
N ALA A 123 7.41 2.70 -16.75
CA ALA A 123 6.69 1.62 -17.42
C ALA A 123 6.30 0.47 -16.46
N ILE A 124 6.93 0.38 -15.29
CA ILE A 124 6.64 -0.63 -14.27
C ILE A 124 5.45 -0.20 -13.39
N THR A 125 5.25 1.11 -13.24
CA THR A 125 4.22 1.71 -12.37
C THR A 125 2.80 1.19 -12.63
N PRO A 126 2.32 0.98 -13.88
CA PRO A 126 0.98 0.44 -14.15
C PRO A 126 0.75 -0.94 -13.51
N PHE A 127 1.76 -1.81 -13.50
CA PHE A 127 1.65 -3.14 -12.88
C PHE A 127 1.45 -3.05 -11.38
N GLY A 128 2.11 -2.07 -10.72
CA GLY A 128 1.87 -1.79 -9.31
C GLY A 128 0.45 -1.29 -9.03
N GLY A 129 -0.10 -0.45 -9.93
CA GLY A 129 -1.50 -0.02 -9.86
C GLY A 129 -2.49 -1.19 -9.95
N VAL A 130 -2.26 -2.12 -10.88
CA VAL A 130 -3.07 -3.35 -10.98
C VAL A 130 -2.95 -4.20 -9.71
N ALA A 131 -1.75 -4.33 -9.14
CA ALA A 131 -1.55 -5.04 -7.88
C ALA A 131 -2.37 -4.41 -6.74
N PHE A 132 -2.42 -3.08 -6.63
CA PHE A 132 -3.27 -2.40 -5.67
C PHE A 132 -4.77 -2.70 -5.87
N LEU A 133 -5.25 -2.67 -7.11
CA LEU A 133 -6.66 -3.01 -7.42
C LEU A 133 -7.00 -4.43 -7.00
N VAL A 134 -6.13 -5.41 -7.30
CA VAL A 134 -6.30 -6.81 -6.86
C VAL A 134 -6.30 -6.89 -5.33
N GLY A 135 -5.42 -6.13 -4.67
CA GLY A 135 -5.35 -6.06 -3.21
C GLY A 135 -6.66 -5.61 -2.58
N TRP A 136 -7.22 -4.50 -3.04
CA TRP A 136 -8.49 -3.97 -2.54
C TRP A 136 -9.68 -4.90 -2.84
N ALA A 137 -9.74 -5.47 -4.04
CA ALA A 137 -10.80 -6.40 -4.42
C ALA A 137 -10.79 -7.66 -3.53
N THR A 138 -9.61 -8.25 -3.32
CA THR A 138 -9.47 -9.46 -2.49
C THR A 138 -9.64 -9.16 -1.00
N PHE A 139 -9.25 -7.97 -0.54
CA PHE A 139 -9.52 -7.50 0.83
C PHE A 139 -11.03 -7.39 1.09
N ALA A 140 -11.77 -6.75 0.18
CA ALA A 140 -13.22 -6.64 0.27
C ALA A 140 -13.91 -8.03 0.28
N LEU A 141 -13.51 -8.93 -0.62
CA LEU A 141 -14.02 -10.30 -0.66
C LEU A 141 -13.73 -11.08 0.64
N ALA A 142 -12.53 -10.90 1.22
CA ALA A 142 -12.17 -11.54 2.48
C ALA A 142 -13.08 -11.09 3.64
N ILE A 143 -13.45 -9.81 3.68
CA ILE A 143 -14.36 -9.27 4.69
C ILE A 143 -15.77 -9.83 4.48
N LEU A 144 -16.31 -9.77 3.26
CA LEU A 144 -17.68 -10.20 2.95
C LEU A 144 -17.90 -11.71 3.19
N THR A 145 -16.87 -12.53 3.04
CA THR A 145 -16.97 -13.99 3.20
C THR A 145 -16.76 -14.47 4.63
N THR A 146 -16.49 -13.57 5.58
CA THR A 146 -16.36 -13.91 7.00
C THR A 146 -17.76 -14.21 7.56
N LYS A 147 -18.20 -15.48 7.49
CA LYS A 147 -19.52 -15.93 7.98
C LYS A 147 -19.67 -15.61 9.47
N SER A 148 -20.70 -14.85 9.83
CA SER A 148 -21.20 -14.70 11.19
C SER A 148 -21.76 -16.05 11.66
N THR A 149 -21.05 -16.76 12.54
CA THR A 149 -21.65 -17.90 13.25
C THR A 149 -22.75 -17.38 14.16
N CYS A 150 -24.01 -17.54 13.73
CA CYS A 150 -25.16 -17.40 14.59
C CYS A 150 -25.18 -18.61 15.53
N THR A 151 -24.74 -18.42 16.77
CA THR A 151 -24.85 -19.44 17.81
C THR A 151 -26.33 -19.56 18.16
N ALA A 152 -27.02 -20.60 17.66
CA ALA A 152 -28.37 -20.91 18.10
C ALA A 152 -28.33 -21.20 19.62
N PRO A 153 -29.25 -20.64 20.44
CA PRO A 153 -29.36 -21.00 21.84
C PRO A 153 -29.68 -22.50 21.93
N LYS A 154 -28.85 -23.24 22.67
CA LYS A 154 -29.15 -24.64 23.01
C LYS A 154 -30.50 -24.66 23.72
N GLY A 155 -31.48 -25.31 23.11
CA GLY A 155 -32.77 -25.59 23.73
C GLY A 155 -32.54 -26.25 25.09
N GLU A 156 -33.00 -25.57 26.12
CA GLU A 156 -33.05 -26.09 27.48
C GLU A 156 -34.15 -27.15 27.53
N SER A 157 -33.75 -28.42 27.55
CA SER A 157 -34.66 -29.53 27.81
C SER A 157 -34.98 -29.55 29.29
N THR A 158 -36.15 -29.04 29.67
CA THR A 158 -36.76 -29.27 30.98
C THR A 158 -37.05 -30.76 31.18
N PRO A 159 -36.52 -31.44 32.22
CA PRO A 159 -37.12 -32.66 32.69
C PRO A 159 -38.28 -32.30 33.63
N SER A 160 -39.49 -32.67 33.24
CA SER A 160 -40.65 -32.76 34.12
C SER A 160 -40.37 -33.77 35.24
N SER A 161 -40.61 -33.37 36.49
CA SER A 161 -40.85 -34.25 37.63
C SER A 161 -41.91 -33.60 38.51
#